data_AF-A0A9D1N924-F1
#
_entry.id   AF-A0A9D1N924-F1
#
_cell.length_a   1.000
_cell.length_b   1.000
_cell.length_c   1.000
_cell.angle_alpha   90.00
_cell.angle_beta   90.00
_cell.angle_gamma   90.00
#
_symmetry.space_group_name_H-M   'P 1'
#
loop_
_entity.id
_entity.type
_entity.pdbx_description
1 polymer ?
#
loop_
_entity_poly.entity_id
_entity_poly.type
_entity_poly.pdbx_seq_one_letter_code
_entity_poly.pdbx_strand_id
1 'polypeptide(L)' 'MFTLPDAAALLFLADLYGVSVDYILGRTEDDQLFDDARMPKTEVQELFDKLGTADKGRAMGYMQSLIDTERDRNQNGG' A
#
# COMPACT_ATOMS: atom_id res chain seq x y z
N MET A 1 -30.84 -14.78 -7.16
CA MET A 1 -30.04 -15.96 -7.55
C MET A 1 -28.72 -15.42 -8.06
N PHE A 2 -27.61 -15.69 -7.38
CA PHE A 2 -26.28 -15.31 -7.87
C PHE A 2 -25.78 -16.45 -8.76
N THR A 3 -25.63 -16.17 -10.04
CA THR A 3 -25.04 -17.12 -10.99
C THR A 3 -23.53 -17.04 -10.86
N LEU A 4 -22.87 -18.17 -10.68
CA LEU A 4 -21.42 -18.23 -10.75
C LEU A 4 -20.97 -17.93 -12.19
N PRO A 5 -19.84 -17.21 -12.37
CA PRO A 5 -19.25 -17.02 -13.69
C PRO A 5 -18.86 -18.37 -14.29
N ASP A 6 -18.96 -18.48 -15.61
CA ASP A 6 -18.47 -19.66 -16.32
C ASP A 6 -16.93 -19.68 -16.38
N ALA A 7 -16.39 -20.81 -16.79
CA ALA A 7 -14.94 -20.99 -16.86
C ALA A 7 -14.26 -19.99 -17.82
N ALA A 8 -14.95 -19.61 -18.90
CA ALA A 8 -14.43 -18.65 -19.87
C ALA A 8 -14.30 -17.25 -19.27
N ALA A 9 -15.30 -16.79 -18.52
CA ALA A 9 -15.25 -15.53 -17.80
C ALA A 9 -14.14 -15.52 -16.75
N LEU A 10 -13.95 -16.61 -16.00
CA LEU A 10 -12.87 -16.72 -15.02
C LEU A 10 -11.48 -16.66 -15.66
N LEU A 11 -11.28 -17.34 -16.79
CA LEU A 11 -10.03 -17.27 -17.55
C LEU A 11 -9.77 -15.87 -18.11
N PHE A 12 -10.78 -15.24 -18.69
CA PHE A 12 -10.67 -13.87 -19.18
C PHE A 12 -10.27 -12.89 -18.07
N LEU A 13 -10.87 -13.00 -16.89
CA LEU A 13 -10.52 -12.17 -15.75
C LEU A 13 -9.09 -12.45 -15.26
N ALA A 14 -8.66 -13.72 -15.25
CA ALA A 14 -7.30 -14.11 -14.87
C ALA A 14 -6.27 -13.46 -15.80
N ASP A 15 -6.50 -13.53 -17.12
CA ASP A 15 -5.63 -12.90 -18.11
C ASP A 15 -5.65 -11.37 -18.03
N LEU A 16 -6.82 -10.77 -17.80
CA LEU A 16 -6.99 -9.31 -17.69
C LEU A 16 -6.21 -8.71 -16.52
N TYR A 17 -6.25 -9.36 -15.35
CA TYR A 17 -5.58 -8.89 -14.15
C TYR A 17 -4.15 -9.44 -14.00
N GLY A 18 -3.74 -10.38 -14.86
CA GLY A 18 -2.43 -11.04 -14.79
C GLY A 18 -2.27 -11.90 -13.54
N VAL A 19 -3.34 -12.59 -13.12
CA VAL A 19 -3.41 -13.44 -11.92
C VAL A 19 -3.86 -14.84 -12.31
N SER A 20 -3.80 -15.81 -11.37
CA SER A 20 -4.32 -17.16 -11.61
C SER A 20 -5.85 -17.24 -11.39
N VAL A 21 -6.50 -18.25 -11.96
CA VAL A 21 -7.92 -18.52 -11.66
C VAL A 21 -8.11 -18.88 -10.18
N ASP A 22 -7.16 -19.59 -9.57
CA ASP A 22 -7.22 -19.92 -8.14
C ASP A 22 -7.16 -18.68 -7.24
N TYR A 23 -6.45 -17.63 -7.66
CA TYR A 23 -6.45 -16.33 -7.00
C TYR A 23 -7.83 -15.66 -7.05
N ILE A 24 -8.50 -15.69 -8.21
CA ILE A 24 -9.87 -15.16 -8.37
C ILE A 24 -10.87 -15.93 -7.49
N LEU A 25 -10.66 -17.23 -7.33
CA LEU A 25 -11.50 -18.10 -6.50
C LEU A 25 -11.14 -18.05 -5.01
N GLY A 26 -10.15 -17.24 -4.60
CA GLY A 26 -9.72 -17.11 -3.21
C GLY A 26 -9.13 -18.40 -2.63
N ARG A 27 -8.54 -19.25 -3.47
CA ARG A 27 -7.92 -20.53 -3.08
C ARG A 27 -6.42 -20.41 -2.78
N THR A 28 -5.85 -19.23 -2.97
CA THR A 28 -4.48 -18.90 -2.58
C THR A 28 -4.48 -18.37 -1.14
N GLU A 29 -3.56 -18.86 -0.31
CA GLU A 29 -3.37 -18.41 1.08
C GLU A 29 -2.69 -17.03 1.20
N ASP A 30 -2.35 -16.40 0.07
CA ASP A 30 -1.84 -15.04 0.05
C ASP A 30 -2.98 -14.04 0.28
N ASP A 31 -3.25 -13.77 1.56
CA ASP A 31 -3.95 -12.56 2.04
C ASP A 31 -3.18 -11.25 1.69
N GLN A 32 -2.06 -11.36 0.96
CA GLN A 32 -1.24 -10.27 0.44
C GLN A 32 -1.89 -9.50 -0.73
N LEU A 33 -3.23 -9.49 -0.81
CA LEU A 33 -4.03 -8.75 -1.81
C LEU A 33 -3.64 -7.25 -1.89
N PHE A 34 -2.97 -6.73 -0.86
CA PHE A 34 -2.56 -5.33 -0.74
C PHE A 34 -1.07 -5.09 -0.46
N ASP A 35 -0.25 -6.12 -0.26
CA ASP A 35 1.19 -5.90 -0.01
C ASP A 35 1.94 -5.57 -1.32
N ASP A 36 1.45 -6.09 -2.45
CA ASP A 36 2.16 -6.04 -3.72
C ASP A 36 1.43 -5.25 -4.81
N ALA A 37 0.71 -4.20 -4.41
CA ALA A 37 0.30 -3.14 -5.33
C ALA A 37 1.51 -2.31 -5.80
N ARG A 38 2.61 -2.94 -6.24
CA ARG A 38 3.76 -2.48 -7.06
C ARG A 38 4.19 -1.01 -6.94
N MET A 39 4.00 -0.38 -5.80
CA MET A 39 4.51 0.96 -5.57
C MET A 39 5.96 0.78 -5.17
N PRO A 40 6.93 1.26 -5.98
CA PRO A 40 8.32 1.26 -5.55
C PRO A 40 8.37 1.98 -4.20
N LYS A 41 9.07 1.37 -3.23
CA LYS A 41 9.30 2.02 -1.94
C LYS A 41 9.83 3.42 -2.22
N THR A 42 9.22 4.42 -1.59
CA THR A 42 9.75 5.77 -1.71
C THR A 42 11.14 5.81 -1.07
N GLU A 43 11.98 6.74 -1.49
CA GLU A 43 13.30 6.94 -0.89
C GLU A 43 13.20 7.10 0.64
N VAL A 44 12.14 7.75 1.13
CA VAL A 44 11.87 7.91 2.56
C VAL A 44 11.64 6.56 3.24
N GLN A 45 10.88 5.65 2.64
CA GLN A 45 10.65 4.32 3.20
C GLN A 45 11.94 3.50 3.24
N GLU A 46 12.75 3.53 2.18
CA GLU A 46 14.02 2.82 2.14
C GLU A 46 15.01 3.35 3.19
N LEU A 47 15.07 4.67 3.37
CA LEU A 47 15.91 5.29 4.40
C LEU A 47 15.40 4.94 5.79
N PHE A 48 14.09 4.99 6.02
CA PHE A 48 13.48 4.67 7.30
C PHE A 48 13.71 3.21 7.69
N ASP A 49 13.60 2.27 6.75
CA ASP A 49 13.86 0.83 6.98
C ASP A 49 15.30 0.54 7.43
N LYS A 50 16.27 1.35 6.99
CA LYS A 50 17.69 1.25 7.40
C LYS A 50 17.96 1.78 8.82
N LEU A 51 17.01 2.49 9.44
CA LEU A 51 17.18 3.08 10.77
C LEU A 51 16.87 2.07 11.89
N GLY A 52 17.62 2.18 13.00
CA GLY A 52 17.27 1.51 14.25
C GLY A 52 16.02 2.12 14.91
N THR A 53 15.39 1.39 15.83
CA THR A 53 14.12 1.80 16.49
C THR A 53 14.19 3.18 17.14
N ALA A 54 15.30 3.49 17.83
CA ALA A 54 15.48 4.80 18.46
C ALA A 54 15.59 5.93 17.43
N ASP A 55 16.16 5.65 16.27
CA ASP A 55 16.44 6.62 15.21
C ASP A 55 15.18 6.88 14.39
N LYS A 56 14.36 5.85 14.18
CA LYS A 56 12.99 5.95 13.64
C LYS A 56 12.14 6.92 14.47
N GLY A 57 12.19 6.80 15.80
CA GLY A 57 11.49 7.71 16.72
C GLY A 57 11.92 9.18 16.54
N ARG A 58 13.23 9.43 16.40
CA ARG A 58 13.75 10.79 16.14
C ARG A 58 13.32 11.33 14.78
N ALA A 59 13.38 10.50 13.74
CA ALA A 59 12.95 10.89 12.39
C ALA A 59 11.47 11.29 12.37
N MET A 60 10.59 10.50 13.01
CA MET A 60 9.16 10.82 13.12
C MET A 60 8.92 12.12 13.90
N GLY A 61 9.62 12.33 15.02
CA GLY A 61 9.48 13.57 15.79
C GLY A 61 9.85 14.82 14.98
N TYR A 62 10.92 14.76 14.19
CA TYR A 62 11.30 15.85 13.30
C TYR A 62 10.26 16.10 12.20
N MET A 63 9.78 15.04 11.55
CA MET A 63 8.71 15.14 10.55
C MET A 63 7.44 15.79 11.13
N GLN A 64 7.05 15.43 12.36
CA GLN A 64 5.91 16.04 13.03
C GLN A 64 6.12 17.53 13.28
N SER A 65 7.30 17.94 13.75
CA SER A 65 7.62 19.35 13.99
C SER A 65 7.52 20.19 12.72
N LEU A 66 7.94 19.67 11.56
CA LEU A 66 7.81 20.37 10.28
C LEU A 66 6.34 20.58 9.89
N ILE A 67 5.52 19.53 10.03
CA ILE A 67 4.09 19.58 9.72
C ILE A 67 3.37 20.61 10.60
N ASP A 68 3.66 20.61 11.90
CA ASP A 68 3.04 21.53 12.85
C ASP A 68 3.41 22.98 12.52
N THR A 69 4.69 23.23 12.20
CA THR A 69 5.17 24.57 11.83
C THR A 69 4.51 25.11 10.55
N GLU A 70 4.34 24.27 9.53
CA GLU A 70 3.64 24.67 8.29
C GLU A 70 2.14 24.90 8.53
N ARG A 71 1.51 24.06 9.37
CA ARG A 71 0.10 24.21 9.74
C ARG A 71 -0.14 25.55 10.45
N ASP A 72 0.71 25.88 11.41
CA ASP A 72 0.59 27.13 12.18
C ASP A 72 0.84 28.35 11.28
N ARG A 73 1.79 28.28 10.35
CA ARG A 73 2.00 29.33 9.35
C ARG A 73 0.79 29.54 8.44
N ASN A 74 0.17 28.46 7.95
CA ASN A 74 -1.02 28.56 7.10
C ASN A 74 -2.26 29.06 7.84
N GLN A 75 -2.40 28.77 9.14
CA GLN A 75 -3.53 29.23 9.95
C GLN A 75 -3.42 30.70 10.38
N ASN A 76 -2.20 31.23 10.49
CA ASN A 76 -1.95 32.60 10.94
C ASN A 76 -1.74 33.60 9.78
N GLY A 77 -1.88 33.14 8.52
CA GLY A 77 -1.62 33.90 7.31
C GLY A 77 -2.83 34.15 6.40
N GLY A 78 -4.06 33.88 6.86
CA GLY A 78 -5.32 34.22 6.21
C GLY A 78 -6.12 35.24 7.00
#